data_AF-A0A397UYH6-F1
#
_entry.id   AF-A0A397UYH6-F1
#
_cell.length_a   1.000
_cell.length_b   1.000
_cell.length_c   1.000
_cell.angle_alpha   90.00
_cell.angle_beta   90.00
_cell.angle_gamma   90.00
#
_symmetry.space_group_name_H-M   'P 1'
#
loop_
_entity.id
_entity.type
_entity.pdbx_description
1 polymer ?
#
loop_
_entity_poly.entity_id
_entity_poly.type
_entity_poly.pdbx_seq_one_letter_code
_entity_poly.pdbx_strand_id
1 'polypeptide(L)'
;MPAHQKEFEGIYEQAVQNYKEKHSITITNREIRDQINRKVGQKIAINFLTNYKMGKNPREIAKVLDYCRGFMKMESELQGDKMWQVINEAIQDTLQQLPENPEGIPKEITNILPFNLPGP
;
A
#
# COMPACT_ATOMS: atom_id res chain seq x y z
N MET A 1 -18.96 4.83 20.13
CA MET A 1 -18.45 4.54 18.79
C MET A 1 -16.98 4.98 18.73
N PRO A 2 -16.04 4.15 18.27
CA PRO A 2 -14.64 4.53 18.09
C PRO A 2 -14.47 5.73 17.15
N ALA A 3 -13.45 6.56 17.38
CA ALA A 3 -13.20 7.77 16.59
C ALA A 3 -13.09 7.50 15.08
N HIS A 4 -12.36 6.45 14.70
CA HIS A 4 -12.18 6.04 13.31
C HIS A 4 -13.50 5.64 12.62
N GLN A 5 -14.45 5.06 13.34
CA GLN A 5 -15.77 4.72 12.78
C GLN A 5 -16.59 5.98 12.52
N LYS A 6 -16.54 6.95 13.44
CA LYS A 6 -17.24 8.23 13.30
C LYS A 6 -16.70 9.05 12.12
N GLU A 7 -15.38 9.07 11.92
CA GLU A 7 -14.75 9.74 10.78
C GLU A 7 -15.15 9.08 9.45
N PHE A 8 -15.14 7.75 9.41
CA PHE A 8 -15.58 7.00 8.23
C PHE A 8 -17.04 7.29 7.89
N GLU A 9 -17.93 7.24 8.88
CA GLU A 9 -19.35 7.55 8.70
C GLU A 9 -19.56 8.96 8.15
N GLY A 10 -18.83 9.96 8.66
CA GLY A 10 -18.90 11.32 8.14
C GLY A 10 -18.51 11.43 6.66
N ILE A 11 -17.42 10.78 6.25
CA ILE A 11 -16.99 10.75 4.83
C ILE A 11 -18.03 10.03 3.97
N TYR A 12 -18.58 8.93 4.48
CA TYR A 12 -19.60 8.14 3.77
C TYR A 12 -20.90 8.93 3.59
N GLU A 13 -21.41 9.57 4.63
CA GLU A 13 -22.61 10.40 4.57
C GLU A 13 -22.44 11.56 3.60
N GLN A 14 -21.28 12.23 3.63
CA GLN A 14 -20.96 13.29 2.67
C GLN A 14 -20.95 12.75 1.23
N ALA A 15 -20.39 11.55 1.00
CA ALA A 15 -20.37 10.94 -0.32
C ALA A 15 -21.79 10.57 -0.82
N VAL A 16 -22.66 10.09 0.09
CA VAL A 16 -24.08 9.84 -0.21
C VAL A 16 -24.80 11.13 -0.58
N GLN A 17 -24.58 12.21 0.17
CA GLN A 17 -25.19 13.50 -0.09
C GLN A 17 -24.73 14.09 -1.43
N ASN A 18 -23.43 14.06 -1.71
CA ASN A 18 -22.87 14.51 -2.99
C ASN A 18 -23.45 13.72 -4.19
N TYR A 19 -23.67 12.41 -4.02
CA TYR A 19 -24.31 11.58 -5.05
C TYR A 19 -25.76 12.01 -5.29
N LYS A 20 -26.53 12.22 -4.22
CA LYS A 20 -27.92 12.68 -4.29
C LYS A 20 -28.04 14.01 -5.04
N GLU A 21 -27.21 14.98 -4.70
CA GLU A 21 -27.18 16.30 -5.34
C GLU A 21 -26.83 16.19 -6.82
N LYS A 22 -25.75 15.45 -7.15
CA LYS A 22 -25.29 15.26 -8.52
C LYS A 22 -26.33 14.59 -9.42
N HIS A 23 -27.13 13.68 -8.87
CA HIS A 23 -28.17 12.96 -9.61
C HIS A 23 -29.58 13.53 -9.42
N SER A 24 -29.73 14.63 -8.67
CA SER A 24 -31.02 15.25 -8.34
C SER A 24 -32.04 14.26 -7.76
N ILE A 25 -31.58 13.37 -6.87
CA ILE A 25 -32.43 12.36 -6.21
C ILE A 25 -32.48 12.58 -4.70
N THR A 26 -33.61 12.27 -4.07
CA THR A 26 -33.78 12.42 -2.61
C THR A 26 -33.42 11.16 -1.84
N ILE A 27 -33.61 9.99 -2.46
CA ILE A 27 -33.45 8.66 -1.86
C ILE A 27 -32.51 7.81 -2.71
N THR A 28 -31.61 7.08 -2.06
CA THR A 28 -30.72 6.09 -2.67
C THR A 28 -31.18 4.70 -2.30
N ASN A 29 -31.12 3.75 -3.23
CA ASN A 29 -31.34 2.34 -2.92
C ASN A 29 -30.11 1.71 -2.22
N ARG A 30 -30.25 0.45 -1.79
CA ARG A 30 -29.17 -0.29 -1.11
C ARG A 30 -27.96 -0.49 -2.02
N GLU A 31 -28.17 -0.78 -3.29
CA GLU A 31 -27.09 -1.05 -4.25
C GLU A 31 -26.19 0.17 -4.45
N ILE A 32 -26.76 1.35 -4.65
CA ILE A 32 -26.03 2.63 -4.75
C ILE A 32 -25.25 2.89 -3.47
N ARG A 33 -25.87 2.65 -2.31
CA ARG A 33 -25.19 2.80 -1.01
C ARG A 33 -24.00 1.85 -0.87
N ASP A 34 -24.15 0.59 -1.27
CA ASP A 34 -23.07 -0.39 -1.27
C ASP A 34 -21.94 0.01 -2.22
N GLN A 35 -22.26 0.55 -3.40
CA GLN A 35 -21.26 1.08 -4.35
C GLN A 35 -20.52 2.30 -3.79
N ILE A 36 -21.23 3.25 -3.18
CA ILE A 36 -20.63 4.43 -2.54
C ILE A 36 -19.70 3.99 -1.42
N ASN A 37 -20.14 3.07 -0.57
CA ASN A 37 -19.35 2.53 0.54
C ASN A 37 -18.04 1.90 0.03
N ARG A 38 -18.11 1.07 -1.02
CA ARG A 38 -16.90 0.48 -1.64
C ARG A 38 -15.94 1.56 -2.17
N LYS A 39 -16.46 2.59 -2.85
CA LYS A 39 -15.63 3.69 -3.39
C LYS A 39 -14.99 4.54 -2.29
N VAL A 40 -15.70 4.79 -1.19
CA VAL A 40 -15.14 5.49 -0.03
C VAL A 40 -14.01 4.66 0.59
N GLY A 41 -14.23 3.36 0.78
CA GLY A 41 -13.19 2.44 1.28
C GLY A 41 -11.94 2.43 0.38
N GLN A 42 -12.12 2.35 -0.94
CA GLN A 42 -11.03 2.45 -1.91
C GLN A 42 -10.27 3.77 -1.81
N LYS A 43 -10.97 4.90 -1.72
CA LYS A 43 -10.34 6.22 -1.65
C LYS A 43 -9.50 6.37 -0.38
N ILE A 44 -10.00 5.88 0.76
CA ILE A 44 -9.28 5.91 2.04
C ILE A 44 -8.06 5.00 1.98
N ALA A 45 -8.19 3.78 1.46
CA ALA A 45 -7.05 2.86 1.31
C ALA A 45 -5.95 3.42 0.41
N ILE A 46 -6.31 4.04 -0.72
CA ILE A 46 -5.36 4.72 -1.60
C ILE A 46 -4.67 5.86 -0.85
N ASN A 47 -5.43 6.74 -0.19
CA ASN A 47 -4.85 7.84 0.59
C ASN A 47 -3.91 7.33 1.68
N PHE A 48 -4.26 6.23 2.35
CA PHE A 48 -3.38 5.60 3.34
C PHE A 48 -2.09 5.13 2.68
N LEU A 49 -2.15 4.33 1.61
CA LEU A 49 -0.98 3.80 0.92
C LEU A 49 -0.06 4.91 0.37
N THR A 50 -0.63 6.01 -0.14
CA THR A 50 0.14 7.14 -0.66
C THR A 50 0.85 7.93 0.43
N ASN A 51 0.31 7.97 1.65
CA ASN A 51 0.90 8.70 2.78
C ASN A 51 1.69 7.80 3.74
N TYR A 52 1.59 6.47 3.59
CA TYR A 52 2.26 5.51 4.44
C TYR A 52 3.73 5.41 4.06
N LYS A 53 4.61 5.67 5.04
CA LYS A 53 6.06 5.51 4.87
C LYS A 53 6.42 4.03 4.93
N MET A 54 6.40 3.37 3.77
CA MET A 54 6.81 1.96 3.67
C MET A 54 8.31 1.81 3.92
N GLY A 55 8.67 0.99 4.91
CA GLY A 55 10.04 0.46 5.03
C GLY A 55 10.32 -0.58 3.96
N LYS A 56 11.60 -0.89 3.71
CA LYS A 56 12.03 -1.94 2.77
C LYS A 56 11.94 -3.36 3.37
N ASN A 57 10.84 -3.65 4.07
CA ASN A 57 10.56 -4.97 4.64
C ASN A 57 9.42 -5.64 3.87
N PRO A 58 9.70 -6.70 3.07
CA PRO A 58 8.68 -7.35 2.26
C PRO A 58 7.46 -7.84 3.04
N ARG A 59 7.66 -8.34 4.26
CA ARG A 59 6.58 -8.89 5.11
C ARG A 59 5.65 -7.79 5.62
N GLU A 60 6.20 -6.63 5.96
CA GLU A 60 5.40 -5.49 6.43
C GLU A 60 4.60 -4.89 5.27
N ILE A 61 5.23 -4.74 4.11
CA ILE A 61 4.55 -4.28 2.89
C ILE A 61 3.39 -5.24 2.55
N ALA A 62 3.63 -6.55 2.54
CA ALA A 62 2.60 -7.56 2.27
C ALA A 62 1.41 -7.43 3.25
N LYS A 63 1.68 -7.31 4.55
CA LYS A 63 0.63 -7.12 5.57
C LYS A 63 -0.20 -5.86 5.33
N VAL A 64 0.46 -4.76 4.98
CA VAL A 64 -0.21 -3.49 4.69
C VAL A 64 -1.10 -3.62 3.45
N LEU A 65 -0.59 -4.24 2.38
CA LEU A 65 -1.36 -4.47 1.16
C LEU A 65 -2.55 -5.39 1.39
N ASP A 66 -2.38 -6.49 2.14
CA ASP A 66 -3.46 -7.41 2.50
C ASP A 66 -4.54 -6.72 3.33
N TYR A 67 -4.14 -5.89 4.31
CA TYR A 67 -5.07 -5.10 5.11
C TYR A 67 -5.90 -4.16 4.24
N CYS A 68 -5.24 -3.36 3.39
CA CYS A 68 -5.92 -2.44 2.49
C CYS A 68 -6.85 -3.18 1.53
N ARG A 69 -6.41 -4.32 0.99
CA ARG A 69 -7.21 -5.14 0.10
C ARG A 69 -8.48 -5.67 0.79
N GLY A 70 -8.35 -6.20 2.01
CA GLY A 70 -9.49 -6.66 2.81
C GLY A 70 -10.46 -5.53 3.11
N PHE A 71 -9.94 -4.36 3.47
CA PHE A 71 -10.75 -3.15 3.71
C PHE A 71 -11.53 -2.70 2.47
N MET A 72 -10.89 -2.72 1.29
CA MET A 72 -11.53 -2.40 0.01
C MET A 72 -12.48 -3.50 -0.50
N LYS A 73 -12.48 -4.68 0.12
CA LYS A 73 -13.17 -5.89 -0.35
C LYS A 73 -12.83 -6.22 -1.80
N MET A 74 -11.55 -6.07 -2.15
CA MET A 74 -11.06 -6.35 -3.50
C MET A 74 -10.64 -7.82 -3.63
N GLU A 75 -11.12 -8.45 -4.69
CA GLU A 75 -10.59 -9.74 -5.14
C GLU A 75 -9.29 -9.49 -5.91
N SER A 76 -8.29 -10.33 -5.66
CA SER A 76 -7.01 -10.29 -6.35
C SER A 76 -6.37 -11.67 -6.30
N GLU A 77 -5.80 -12.06 -7.43
CA GLU A 77 -4.98 -13.27 -7.55
C GLU A 77 -3.58 -13.09 -6.94
N LEU A 78 -3.20 -11.84 -6.62
CA LEU A 78 -1.95 -11.50 -5.98
C LEU A 78 -2.04 -11.79 -4.48
N GLN A 79 -1.62 -12.99 -4.08
CA GLN A 79 -1.61 -13.48 -2.69
C GLN A 79 -0.39 -14.35 -2.43
N GLY A 80 -0.04 -14.50 -1.15
CA GLY A 80 1.03 -15.39 -0.70
C GLY A 80 2.34 -15.16 -1.44
N ASP A 81 2.91 -16.22 -1.99
CA ASP A 81 4.24 -16.21 -2.63
C ASP A 81 4.31 -15.25 -3.84
N LYS A 82 3.22 -15.15 -4.62
CA LYS A 82 3.17 -14.24 -5.78
C LYS A 82 3.30 -12.78 -5.33
N MET A 83 2.60 -12.42 -4.24
CA MET A 83 2.70 -11.07 -3.69
C MET A 83 4.09 -10.82 -3.13
N TRP A 84 4.68 -11.80 -2.45
CA TRP A 84 6.04 -11.69 -1.92
C TRP A 84 7.09 -11.49 -3.03
N GLN A 85 6.99 -12.23 -4.13
CA GLN A 85 7.90 -12.07 -5.29
C GLN A 85 7.84 -10.65 -5.86
N VAL A 86 6.64 -10.17 -6.19
CA VAL A 86 6.44 -8.82 -6.75
C VAL A 86 6.96 -7.73 -5.80
N ILE A 87 6.74 -7.89 -4.49
CA ILE A 87 7.25 -6.93 -3.51
C ILE A 87 8.79 -6.95 -3.48
N ASN A 88 9.42 -8.12 -3.52
CA ASN A 88 10.88 -8.18 -3.53
C ASN A 88 11.48 -7.59 -4.80
N GLU A 89 10.93 -7.91 -5.96
CA GLU A 89 11.36 -7.32 -7.23
C GLU A 89 11.29 -5.79 -7.16
N ALA A 90 10.14 -5.25 -6.72
CA ALA A 90 9.97 -3.82 -6.55
C ALA A 90 10.96 -3.21 -5.52
N ILE A 91 11.32 -3.92 -4.46
CA ILE A 91 12.34 -3.46 -3.51
C ILE A 91 13.72 -3.45 -4.17
N GLN A 92 14.08 -4.52 -4.89
CA GLN A 92 15.38 -4.64 -5.57
C GLN A 92 15.59 -3.51 -6.57
N ASP A 93 14.55 -3.10 -7.29
CA ASP A 93 14.60 -1.96 -8.22
C ASP A 93 14.94 -0.63 -7.52
N THR A 94 14.71 -0.53 -6.21
CA THR A 94 15.05 0.65 -5.40
C THR A 94 16.42 0.56 -4.72
N LEU A 95 17.12 -0.57 -4.85
CA LEU A 95 18.44 -0.77 -4.28
C LEU A 95 19.51 -0.35 -5.28
N GLN A 96 20.65 0.12 -4.78
CA GLN A 96 21.82 0.32 -5.62
C GLN A 96 22.29 -1.04 -6.13
N GLN A 97 22.60 -1.12 -7.41
CA GLN A 97 23.20 -2.31 -7.98
C GLN A 97 24.55 -2.56 -7.33
N LEU A 98 24.84 -3.82 -7.03
CA LEU A 98 26.16 -4.24 -6.59
C LEU A 98 27.16 -4.02 -7.75
N PRO A 99 28.35 -3.50 -7.48
CA PRO A 99 29.39 -3.41 -8.50
C PRO A 99 29.80 -4.81 -8.95
N GLU A 100 30.18 -4.95 -10.23
CA GLU A 100 30.58 -6.24 -10.81
C GLU A 100 31.85 -6.81 -10.14
N ASN A 101 32.71 -5.94 -9.62
CA ASN A 101 33.97 -6.30 -8.97
C ASN A 101 34.04 -5.73 -7.54
N PRO A 102 34.72 -6.44 -6.60
CA PRO A 102 34.92 -5.97 -5.22
C PRO A 102 35.59 -4.59 -5.12
N GLU A 103 36.43 -4.26 -6.09
CA GLU A 103 37.14 -2.97 -6.19
C GLU A 103 36.20 -1.78 -6.46
N GLY A 104 35.01 -2.05 -7.00
CA GLY A 104 33.97 -1.05 -7.22
C GLY A 104 33.16 -0.73 -5.96
N ILE A 105 33.40 -1.40 -4.83
CA ILE A 105 32.70 -1.14 -3.58
C ILE A 105 33.26 0.16 -2.96
N PRO A 106 32.41 1.14 -2.60
CA PRO A 106 32.85 2.37 -1.97
C PRO A 106 33.73 2.11 -0.74
N LYS A 107 34.84 2.84 -0.63
CA LYS A 107 35.81 2.67 0.46
C LYS A 107 35.20 2.85 1.85
N GLU A 108 34.16 3.67 1.94
CA GLU A 108 33.36 3.89 3.14
C GLU A 108 32.77 2.57 3.67
N ILE A 109 32.34 1.66 2.79
CA ILE A 109 31.77 0.36 3.17
C ILE A 109 32.90 -0.61 3.53
N THR A 110 33.96 -0.70 2.72
CA THR A 110 35.08 -1.62 2.99
C THR A 110 35.79 -1.31 4.30
N ASN A 111 35.85 -0.04 4.71
CA ASN A 111 36.46 0.38 5.97
C ASN A 111 35.66 -0.04 7.22
N ILE A 112 34.38 -0.36 7.07
CA ILE A 112 33.49 -0.80 8.17
C ILE A 112 33.51 -2.32 8.34
N LEU A 113 33.93 -3.06 7.30
CA LEU A 113 33.95 -4.52 7.34
C LEU A 113 35.06 -5.03 8.27
N PRO A 114 34.77 -5.98 9.18
CA PRO A 114 35.78 -6.56 10.08
C PRO A 114 36.72 -7.56 9.37
N PHE A 115 36.64 -7.67 8.04
CA PHE A 115 37.42 -8.58 7.22
C PHE A 115 37.67 -7.97 5.83
N ASN A 116 38.77 -8.39 5.20
CA ASN A 116 39.04 -8.05 3.81
C ASN A 116 38.14 -8.87 2.89
N LEU A 117 37.61 -8.22 1.85
CA LEU A 117 36.88 -8.93 0.80
C LEU A 117 37.85 -9.82 0.01
N PRO A 118 37.43 -11.03 -0.41
CA PRO A 118 38.26 -11.87 -1.26
C PRO A 118 38.60 -11.10 -2.55
N GLY A 119 39.90 -11.01 -2.84
CA GLY A 119 40.39 -10.49 -4.11
C GLY A 119 40.10 -11.46 -5.26
N PRO A 120 40.29 -11.00 -6.51
CA PRO A 120 40.20 -11.88 -7.68
C PRO A 120 41.14 -13.09 -7.60
#